data_AF-H3B8E3-F1
#
_entry.id   AF-H3B8E3-F1
#
_cell.length_a   1.000
_cell.length_b   1.000
_cell.length_c   1.000
_cell.angle_alpha   90.00
_cell.angle_beta   90.00
_cell.angle_gamma   90.00
#
_symmetry.space_group_name_H-M   'P 1'
#
loop_
_entity.id
_entity.type
_entity.pdbx_description
1 polymer ?
#
loop_
_entity_poly.entity_id
_entity_poly.type
_entity_poly.pdbx_seq_one_letter_code
_entity_poly.pdbx_strand_id
1 'polypeptide(L)'
;MPITLSAGKVKLPVNEQIVELQRKIQLLEGDRKSYYENSQWSISKNKETILWLRQENKILYKKLADTLAGDEKVINEAFQNRNVEKAPLRNKSGPTAIKLVDQKVCDKVKRLNALKHQTEVRRRRLKELQDEYNQKVQEGQSIQSVSEGIADEAKTLRTLENRLEKSQLKCQEANHITQVYQQLKSHLQEESLTFQNQLDSMEVEILRHRQELKDLKAMKYEAQLYCETAKTELQHQEETVYRERKQRERILSEYRKLVEERKAQVERQERRLFRTSLKTDELITAEPSTTGIGEEEIIITNFKEAFQRIKEATGVSDTQEVVQRFMDQEETQIQLAEMKSESEMILARLKEEKRKLLEEFQQMKYSGEAKLSRCQRQLDEFNSSLKKEEKRRDEAKENLEKLSKLLMSVKAAVEHLADKLEFIKLPVGEVSTSHISTSSDGHVLNLLYTIEEKLCQLLEKLEGQDLDEVMKQMEEIEFHTSIEGNLPSYNVRINLPITLNVDIYEDEEESGEDDGDVITRATLKRQSQQIIESKNKKRTRVKRKKGKL
;
A
#
# COMPACT_ATOMS: atom_id res chain seq x y z
N MET A 1 -18.00 63.74 -127.24
CA MET A 1 -17.99 64.98 -128.06
C MET A 1 -17.74 64.58 -129.51
N PRO A 2 -18.27 65.24 -130.55
CA PRO A 2 -19.31 66.31 -130.64
C PRO A 2 -20.53 65.83 -131.48
N ILE A 3 -21.79 66.29 -131.37
CA ILE A 3 -22.47 67.60 -131.51
C ILE A 3 -22.47 68.19 -132.95
N THR A 4 -23.69 68.24 -133.54
CA THR A 4 -24.23 69.13 -134.61
C THR A 4 -23.69 68.96 -136.04
N LEU A 5 -24.38 69.24 -137.16
CA LEU A 5 -25.44 70.20 -137.50
C LEU A 5 -26.34 69.67 -138.65
N SER A 6 -27.56 70.22 -138.74
CA SER A 6 -28.48 70.17 -139.87
C SER A 6 -28.21 71.30 -140.87
N ALA A 7 -28.32 71.05 -142.17
CA ALA A 7 -28.51 72.07 -143.21
C ALA A 7 -29.34 71.54 -144.39
N GLY A 8 -30.35 72.31 -144.81
CA GLY A 8 -31.37 71.96 -145.79
C GLY A 8 -30.97 72.09 -147.27
N LYS A 9 -31.81 71.47 -148.12
CA LYS A 9 -31.65 71.16 -149.56
C LYS A 9 -32.34 72.16 -150.50
N VAL A 10 -31.86 72.24 -151.75
CA VAL A 10 -32.59 72.68 -152.96
C VAL A 10 -32.48 71.57 -154.04
N LYS A 11 -33.54 71.25 -154.81
CA LYS A 11 -33.69 70.04 -155.69
C LYS A 11 -33.79 70.33 -157.21
N LEU A 12 -33.41 69.36 -158.05
CA LEU A 12 -33.41 69.26 -159.55
C LEU A 12 -34.27 68.03 -160.07
N PRO A 13 -34.56 67.85 -161.39
CA PRO A 13 -35.83 67.26 -161.94
C PRO A 13 -35.95 65.70 -162.07
N VAL A 14 -37.11 65.22 -162.56
CA VAL A 14 -37.83 63.97 -162.18
C VAL A 14 -37.43 62.65 -162.89
N ASN A 15 -36.97 62.65 -164.15
CA ASN A 15 -36.83 61.39 -164.92
C ASN A 15 -35.64 60.51 -164.50
N GLU A 16 -34.52 61.11 -164.08
CA GLU A 16 -33.38 60.35 -163.54
C GLU A 16 -33.74 59.64 -162.22
N GLN A 17 -34.68 60.22 -161.46
CA GLN A 17 -35.13 59.64 -160.19
C GLN A 17 -35.84 58.29 -160.40
N ILE A 18 -36.50 58.06 -161.55
CA ILE A 18 -37.27 56.82 -161.79
C ILE A 18 -36.35 55.62 -162.07
N VAL A 19 -35.33 55.78 -162.91
CA VAL A 19 -34.39 54.68 -163.22
C VAL A 19 -33.51 54.34 -162.02
N GLU A 20 -33.12 55.37 -161.26
CA GLU A 20 -32.39 55.20 -160.00
C GLU A 20 -33.24 54.45 -158.97
N LEU A 21 -34.55 54.73 -158.89
CA LEU A 21 -35.49 53.99 -158.05
C LEU A 21 -35.67 52.52 -158.46
N GLN A 22 -35.73 52.21 -159.77
CA GLN A 22 -35.87 50.82 -160.23
C GLN A 22 -34.63 49.96 -159.94
N ARG A 23 -33.41 50.48 -160.17
CA ARG A 23 -32.17 49.77 -159.76
C ARG A 23 -32.10 49.59 -158.26
N LYS A 24 -32.54 50.60 -157.50
CA LYS A 24 -32.61 50.53 -156.05
C LYS A 24 -33.59 49.45 -155.56
N ILE A 25 -34.72 49.26 -156.24
CA ILE A 25 -35.66 48.18 -155.92
C ILE A 25 -35.04 46.80 -156.17
N GLN A 26 -34.40 46.56 -157.31
CA GLN A 26 -33.75 45.25 -157.57
C GLN A 26 -32.61 44.94 -156.60
N LEU A 27 -31.80 45.94 -156.22
CA LEU A 27 -30.78 45.78 -155.17
C LEU A 27 -31.41 45.44 -153.81
N LEU A 28 -32.49 46.13 -153.44
CA LEU A 28 -33.23 45.83 -152.20
C LEU A 28 -33.88 44.44 -152.22
N GLU A 29 -34.34 43.96 -153.38
CA GLU A 29 -34.88 42.61 -153.53
C GLU A 29 -33.78 41.53 -153.45
N GLY A 30 -32.62 41.78 -154.04
CA GLY A 30 -31.43 40.94 -153.91
C GLY A 30 -30.94 40.85 -152.48
N ASP A 31 -30.77 42.00 -151.81
CA ASP A 31 -30.41 42.08 -150.40
C ASP A 31 -31.44 41.36 -149.53
N ARG A 32 -32.74 41.60 -149.74
CA ARG A 32 -33.80 40.93 -148.99
C ARG A 32 -33.75 39.41 -149.15
N LYS A 33 -33.43 38.91 -150.35
CA LYS A 33 -33.26 37.47 -150.59
C LYS A 33 -32.02 36.92 -149.89
N SER A 34 -30.86 37.57 -150.01
CA SER A 34 -29.63 37.16 -149.32
C SER A 34 -29.76 37.23 -147.79
N TYR A 35 -30.42 38.25 -147.25
CA TYR A 35 -30.74 38.34 -145.81
C TYR A 35 -31.67 37.21 -145.36
N TYR A 36 -32.69 36.89 -146.14
CA TYR A 36 -33.59 35.79 -145.83
C TYR A 36 -32.87 34.43 -145.87
N GLU A 37 -32.07 34.18 -146.90
CA GLU A 37 -31.28 32.95 -147.03
C GLU A 37 -30.24 32.83 -145.91
N ASN A 38 -29.52 33.91 -145.57
CA ASN A 38 -28.56 33.91 -144.48
C ASN A 38 -29.23 33.76 -143.10
N SER A 39 -30.43 34.35 -142.93
CA SER A 39 -31.24 34.18 -141.72
C SER A 39 -31.73 32.74 -141.58
N GLN A 40 -32.26 32.13 -142.66
CA GLN A 40 -32.68 30.74 -142.67
C GLN A 40 -31.50 29.79 -142.44
N TRP A 41 -30.35 30.06 -143.05
CA TRP A 41 -29.12 29.30 -142.82
C TRP A 41 -28.64 29.42 -141.37
N SER A 42 -28.64 30.63 -140.80
CA SER A 42 -28.30 30.85 -139.39
C SER A 42 -29.29 30.17 -138.44
N ILE A 43 -30.59 30.18 -138.75
CA ILE A 43 -31.62 29.45 -137.98
C ILE A 43 -31.38 27.95 -138.07
N SER A 44 -31.04 27.42 -139.25
CA SER A 44 -30.73 25.99 -139.42
C SER A 44 -29.49 25.59 -138.62
N LYS A 45 -28.41 26.37 -138.72
CA LYS A 45 -27.17 26.16 -137.95
C LYS A 45 -27.42 26.25 -136.44
N ASN A 46 -28.20 27.22 -135.98
CA ASN A 46 -28.58 27.33 -134.58
C ASN A 46 -29.41 26.13 -134.10
N LYS A 47 -30.35 25.63 -134.92
CA LYS A 47 -31.11 24.41 -134.62
C LYS A 47 -30.20 23.19 -134.48
N GLU A 48 -29.24 23.01 -135.38
CA GLU A 48 -28.23 21.94 -135.28
C GLU A 48 -27.39 22.06 -134.01
N THR A 49 -26.95 23.27 -133.67
CA THR A 49 -26.14 23.53 -132.47
C THR A 49 -26.92 23.22 -131.18
N ILE A 50 -28.20 23.60 -131.12
CA ILE A 50 -29.08 23.28 -129.98
C ILE A 50 -29.29 21.77 -129.85
N LEU A 51 -29.49 21.05 -130.96
CA LEU A 51 -29.62 19.60 -130.95
C LEU A 51 -28.33 18.93 -130.45
N TRP A 52 -27.17 19.41 -130.89
CA TRP A 52 -25.87 18.92 -130.43
C TRP A 52 -25.69 19.16 -128.92
N LEU A 53 -25.94 20.37 -128.41
CA LEU A 53 -25.86 20.68 -126.97
C LEU A 53 -26.85 19.88 -126.12
N ARG A 54 -28.04 19.56 -126.64
CA ARG A 54 -29.01 18.69 -125.95
C ARG A 54 -28.52 17.25 -125.89
N GLN A 55 -27.91 16.74 -126.96
CA GLN A 55 -27.30 15.41 -126.95
C GLN A 55 -26.12 15.37 -125.97
N GLU A 56 -25.26 16.39 -125.97
CA GLU A 56 -24.14 16.49 -125.04
C GLU A 56 -24.60 16.55 -123.58
N ASN A 57 -25.61 17.37 -123.26
CA ASN A 57 -26.20 17.39 -121.92
C ASN A 57 -26.77 16.01 -121.53
N LYS A 58 -27.46 15.33 -122.45
CA LYS A 58 -27.96 13.97 -122.20
C LYS A 58 -26.82 12.98 -121.93
N ILE A 59 -25.69 13.11 -122.62
CA ILE A 59 -24.49 12.30 -122.38
C ILE A 59 -23.87 12.64 -121.03
N LEU A 60 -23.76 13.92 -120.66
CA LEU A 60 -23.21 14.36 -119.37
C LEU A 60 -24.08 13.89 -118.19
N TYR A 61 -25.41 13.97 -118.30
CA TYR A 61 -26.32 13.42 -117.28
C TYR A 61 -26.18 11.91 -117.15
N LYS A 62 -26.01 11.17 -118.26
CA LYS A 62 -25.72 9.73 -118.22
C LYS A 62 -24.39 9.44 -117.53
N LYS A 63 -23.31 10.15 -117.92
CA LYS A 63 -22.00 10.00 -117.29
C LYS A 63 -22.05 10.28 -115.77
N LEU A 64 -22.77 11.33 -115.36
CA LEU A 64 -22.96 11.64 -113.93
C LEU A 64 -23.72 10.52 -113.22
N ALA A 65 -24.82 10.03 -113.80
CA ALA A 65 -25.59 8.92 -113.25
C ALA A 65 -24.75 7.64 -113.13
N ASP A 66 -23.93 7.31 -114.13
CA ASP A 66 -23.03 6.16 -114.11
C ASP A 66 -21.96 6.28 -113.02
N THR A 67 -21.38 7.48 -112.82
CA THR A 67 -20.40 7.71 -111.74
C THR A 67 -21.03 7.60 -110.35
N LEU A 68 -22.23 8.14 -110.14
CA LEU A 68 -22.94 8.03 -108.86
C LEU A 68 -23.38 6.59 -108.59
N ALA A 69 -23.85 5.86 -109.62
CA ALA A 69 -24.21 4.45 -109.50
C ALA A 69 -22.97 3.57 -109.21
N GLY A 70 -21.81 3.92 -109.77
CA GLY A 70 -20.53 3.29 -109.44
C GLY A 70 -20.16 3.48 -107.97
N ASP A 71 -20.19 4.74 -107.49
CA ASP A 71 -19.93 5.08 -106.08
C ASP A 71 -20.90 4.38 -105.13
N GLU A 72 -22.20 4.33 -105.46
CA GLU A 72 -23.21 3.63 -104.66
C GLU A 72 -22.97 2.13 -104.58
N LYS A 73 -22.56 1.47 -105.69
CA LYS A 73 -22.23 0.05 -105.69
C LYS A 73 -21.06 -0.26 -104.75
N VAL A 74 -19.99 0.53 -104.80
CA VAL A 74 -18.81 0.36 -103.94
C VAL A 74 -19.17 0.56 -102.47
N ILE A 75 -19.97 1.59 -102.15
CA ILE A 75 -20.44 1.82 -100.77
C ILE A 75 -21.36 0.68 -100.31
N ASN A 76 -22.22 0.16 -101.19
CA ASN A 76 -23.10 -0.95 -100.86
C ASN A 76 -22.33 -2.25 -100.58
N GLU A 77 -21.27 -2.52 -101.35
CA GLU A 77 -20.40 -3.69 -101.18
C GLU A 77 -19.54 -3.61 -99.92
N ALA A 78 -18.93 -2.45 -99.63
CA ALA A 78 -18.10 -2.27 -98.44
C ALA A 78 -18.89 -2.35 -97.12
N PHE A 79 -20.18 -1.97 -97.13
CA PHE A 79 -21.04 -1.90 -95.94
C PHE A 79 -22.18 -2.93 -95.91
N GLN A 80 -22.07 -4.05 -96.63
CA GLN A 80 -23.14 -5.09 -96.72
C GLN A 80 -23.70 -5.53 -95.36
N ASN A 81 -22.85 -5.62 -94.33
CA ASN A 81 -23.23 -6.06 -92.98
C ASN A 81 -23.33 -4.92 -91.95
N ARG A 82 -23.24 -3.64 -92.38
CA ARG A 82 -23.15 -2.46 -91.49
C ARG A 82 -24.18 -1.39 -91.86
N ASN A 83 -25.45 -1.76 -91.82
CA ASN A 83 -26.58 -0.92 -92.25
C ASN A 83 -26.66 0.44 -91.51
N VAL A 84 -26.28 0.50 -90.22
CA VAL A 84 -26.27 1.74 -89.43
C VAL A 84 -25.17 2.70 -89.89
N GLU A 85 -23.99 2.19 -90.27
CA GLU A 85 -22.88 3.00 -90.77
C GLU A 85 -23.08 3.38 -92.24
N LYS A 86 -23.88 2.61 -92.98
CA LYS A 86 -24.28 2.80 -94.38
C LYS A 86 -25.29 3.93 -94.60
N ALA A 87 -26.28 4.08 -93.73
CA ALA A 87 -27.33 5.10 -93.85
C ALA A 87 -26.82 6.54 -94.08
N PRO A 88 -25.82 7.06 -93.34
CA PRO A 88 -25.28 8.41 -93.56
C PRO A 88 -24.36 8.55 -94.78
N LEU A 89 -24.10 7.47 -95.52
CA LEU A 89 -23.24 7.43 -96.71
C LEU A 89 -24.03 7.37 -98.02
N ARG A 90 -25.36 7.27 -97.96
CA ARG A 90 -26.24 7.26 -99.14
C ARG A 90 -26.16 8.61 -99.86
N ASN A 91 -26.03 8.58 -101.20
CA ASN A 91 -25.90 9.75 -102.09
C ASN A 91 -24.62 10.58 -101.91
N LYS A 92 -23.57 10.03 -101.25
CA LYS A 92 -22.27 10.69 -101.10
C LYS A 92 -21.24 10.08 -102.03
N SER A 93 -20.31 10.88 -102.53
CA SER A 93 -19.22 10.38 -103.37
C SER A 93 -18.20 9.60 -102.53
N GLY A 94 -17.59 8.58 -103.11
CA GLY A 94 -16.59 7.70 -102.47
C GLY A 94 -15.56 8.42 -101.56
N PRO A 95 -14.85 9.48 -102.00
CA PRO A 95 -13.87 10.20 -101.17
C PRO A 95 -14.48 10.88 -99.94
N THR A 96 -15.74 11.34 -100.02
CA THR A 96 -16.42 11.93 -98.86
C THR A 96 -16.87 10.88 -97.85
N ALA A 97 -17.19 9.67 -98.32
CA ALA A 97 -17.49 8.54 -97.46
C ALA A 97 -16.27 8.09 -96.64
N ILE A 98 -15.09 8.02 -97.28
CA ILE A 98 -13.83 7.68 -96.61
C ILE A 98 -13.55 8.66 -95.47
N LYS A 99 -13.57 9.97 -95.73
CA LYS A 99 -13.34 11.00 -94.70
C LYS A 99 -14.27 10.88 -93.50
N LEU A 100 -15.54 10.56 -93.73
CA LEU A 100 -16.53 10.43 -92.66
C LEU A 100 -16.31 9.16 -91.82
N VAL A 101 -15.88 8.07 -92.46
CA VAL A 101 -15.52 6.82 -91.78
C VAL A 101 -14.23 7.02 -90.98
N ASP A 102 -13.23 7.69 -91.55
CA ASP A 102 -11.98 8.02 -90.87
C ASP A 102 -12.23 8.86 -89.61
N GLN A 103 -13.08 9.89 -89.69
CA GLN A 103 -13.49 10.68 -88.52
C GLN A 103 -14.14 9.79 -87.44
N LYS A 104 -15.04 8.89 -87.81
CA LYS A 104 -15.66 7.93 -86.87
C LYS A 104 -14.64 6.98 -86.25
N VAL A 105 -13.64 6.52 -87.02
CA VAL A 105 -12.55 5.69 -86.51
C VAL A 105 -11.72 6.48 -85.51
N CYS A 106 -11.35 7.72 -85.83
CA CYS A 106 -10.64 8.61 -84.90
C CYS A 106 -11.43 8.80 -83.60
N ASP A 107 -12.75 9.01 -83.66
CA ASP A 107 -13.59 9.16 -82.47
C ASP A 107 -13.65 7.87 -81.64
N LYS A 108 -13.78 6.71 -82.28
CA LYS A 108 -13.74 5.40 -81.59
C LYS A 108 -12.37 5.16 -80.94
N VAL A 109 -11.27 5.52 -81.61
CA VAL A 109 -9.90 5.42 -81.07
C VAL A 109 -9.72 6.35 -79.87
N LYS A 110 -10.19 7.60 -79.95
CA LYS A 110 -10.16 8.55 -78.82
C LYS A 110 -10.93 8.01 -77.61
N ARG A 111 -12.14 7.46 -77.83
CA ARG A 111 -12.94 6.82 -76.77
C ARG A 111 -12.21 5.62 -76.16
N LEU A 112 -11.60 4.78 -76.99
CA LEU A 112 -10.84 3.61 -76.53
C LEU A 112 -9.62 4.04 -75.71
N ASN A 113 -8.88 5.06 -76.14
CA ASN A 113 -7.74 5.59 -75.40
C ASN A 113 -8.17 6.20 -74.06
N ALA A 114 -9.30 6.90 -74.01
CA ALA A 114 -9.86 7.42 -72.76
C ALA A 114 -10.23 6.30 -71.79
N LEU A 115 -10.88 5.22 -72.28
CA LEU A 115 -11.21 4.05 -71.45
C LEU A 115 -9.98 3.28 -70.98
N LYS A 116 -8.95 3.14 -71.82
CA LYS A 116 -7.66 2.55 -71.43
C LYS A 116 -7.01 3.36 -70.31
N HIS A 117 -6.94 4.68 -70.46
CA HIS A 117 -6.40 5.55 -69.43
C HIS A 117 -7.17 5.43 -68.11
N GLN A 118 -8.50 5.46 -68.16
CA GLN A 118 -9.33 5.28 -66.95
C GLN A 118 -9.09 3.91 -66.28
N THR A 119 -8.92 2.86 -67.07
CA THR A 119 -8.60 1.51 -66.56
C THR A 119 -7.22 1.48 -65.90
N GLU A 120 -6.22 2.12 -66.50
CA GLU A 120 -4.87 2.22 -65.93
C GLU A 120 -4.83 3.05 -64.65
N VAL A 121 -5.57 4.15 -64.58
CA VAL A 121 -5.73 4.96 -63.35
C VAL A 121 -6.35 4.11 -62.25
N ARG A 122 -7.44 3.39 -62.54
CA ARG A 122 -8.06 2.49 -61.56
C ARG A 122 -7.13 1.36 -61.12
N ARG A 123 -6.36 0.77 -62.04
CA ARG A 123 -5.35 -0.25 -61.71
C ARG A 123 -4.24 0.30 -60.83
N ARG A 124 -3.76 1.53 -61.08
CA ARG A 124 -2.77 2.19 -60.22
C ARG A 124 -3.34 2.41 -58.82
N ARG A 125 -4.57 2.92 -58.73
CA ARG A 125 -5.23 3.10 -57.43
C ARG A 125 -5.43 1.79 -56.66
N LEU A 126 -5.76 0.70 -57.35
CA LEU A 126 -5.87 -0.62 -56.71
C LEU A 126 -4.53 -1.13 -56.19
N LYS A 127 -3.43 -0.89 -56.92
CA LYS A 127 -2.08 -1.23 -56.44
C LYS A 127 -1.70 -0.42 -55.20
N GLU A 128 -1.90 0.89 -55.24
CA GLU A 128 -1.67 1.77 -54.08
C GLU A 128 -2.45 1.27 -52.85
N LEU A 129 -3.73 0.94 -53.01
CA LEU A 129 -4.57 0.46 -51.92
C LEU A 129 -4.12 -0.92 -51.40
N GLN A 130 -3.64 -1.80 -52.30
CA GLN A 130 -3.07 -3.09 -51.92
C GLN A 130 -1.76 -2.91 -51.14
N ASP A 131 -0.91 -1.98 -51.55
CA ASP A 131 0.35 -1.66 -50.89
C ASP A 131 0.08 -1.06 -49.50
N GLU A 132 -0.88 -0.13 -49.39
CA GLU A 132 -1.36 0.42 -48.11
C GLU A 132 -1.89 -0.68 -47.19
N TYR A 133 -2.70 -1.62 -47.71
CA TYR A 133 -3.21 -2.76 -46.95
C TYR A 133 -2.08 -3.66 -46.45
N ASN A 134 -1.13 -4.02 -47.32
CA ASN A 134 0.01 -4.85 -46.96
C ASN A 134 0.87 -4.18 -45.88
N GLN A 135 1.09 -2.87 -45.97
CA GLN A 135 1.79 -2.09 -44.96
C GLN A 135 1.05 -2.15 -43.62
N LYS A 136 -0.28 -1.95 -43.61
CA LYS A 136 -1.08 -2.02 -42.38
C LYS A 136 -1.06 -3.40 -41.73
N VAL A 137 -1.05 -4.47 -42.52
CA VAL A 137 -0.93 -5.86 -42.00
C VAL A 137 0.46 -6.08 -41.38
N GLN A 138 1.53 -5.62 -42.01
CA GLN A 138 2.89 -5.71 -41.45
C GLN A 138 3.06 -4.87 -40.17
N GLU A 139 2.48 -3.67 -40.14
CA GLU A 139 2.41 -2.83 -38.93
C GLU A 139 1.66 -3.56 -37.81
N GLY A 140 0.51 -4.18 -38.11
CA GLY A 140 -0.24 -4.98 -37.14
C GLY A 140 0.54 -6.17 -36.58
N GLN A 141 1.25 -6.92 -37.44
CA GLN A 141 2.11 -8.03 -37.01
C GLN A 141 3.28 -7.57 -36.14
N SER A 142 3.88 -6.41 -36.48
CA SER A 142 4.97 -5.81 -35.70
C SER A 142 4.49 -5.32 -34.34
N ILE A 143 3.29 -4.74 -34.26
CA ILE A 143 2.68 -4.33 -32.99
C ILE A 143 2.39 -5.56 -32.12
N GLN A 144 1.92 -6.67 -32.71
CA GLN A 144 1.64 -7.89 -31.97
C GLN A 144 2.91 -8.53 -31.40
N SER A 145 4.01 -8.60 -32.17
CA SER A 145 5.28 -9.13 -31.67
C SER A 145 5.89 -8.24 -30.58
N VAL A 146 5.75 -6.92 -30.68
CA VAL A 146 6.15 -5.98 -29.62
C VAL A 146 5.29 -6.19 -28.36
N SER A 147 3.98 -6.39 -28.51
CA SER A 147 3.08 -6.66 -27.38
C SER A 147 3.42 -7.98 -26.67
N GLU A 148 3.79 -9.04 -27.42
CA GLU A 148 4.24 -10.31 -26.85
C GLU A 148 5.58 -10.14 -26.11
N GLY A 149 6.51 -9.36 -26.67
CA GLY A 149 7.76 -8.99 -26.01
C GLY A 149 7.54 -8.24 -24.69
N ILE A 150 6.66 -7.23 -24.67
CA ILE A 150 6.31 -6.48 -23.45
C ILE A 150 5.70 -7.40 -22.40
N ALA A 151 4.89 -8.39 -22.80
CA ALA A 151 4.30 -9.35 -21.87
C ALA A 151 5.38 -10.26 -21.22
N ASP A 152 6.40 -10.66 -21.98
CA ASP A 152 7.51 -11.45 -21.45
C ASP A 152 8.46 -10.61 -20.59
N GLU A 153 8.73 -9.36 -20.98
CA GLU A 153 9.43 -8.38 -20.14
C GLU A 153 8.69 -8.14 -18.82
N ALA A 154 7.36 -7.99 -18.85
CA ALA A 154 6.56 -7.85 -17.64
C ALA A 154 6.61 -9.10 -16.74
N LYS A 155 6.62 -10.32 -17.33
CA LYS A 155 6.83 -11.55 -16.56
C LYS A 155 8.22 -11.57 -15.92
N THR A 156 9.27 -11.24 -16.67
CA THR A 156 10.63 -11.22 -16.13
C THR A 156 10.76 -10.19 -15.01
N LEU A 157 10.21 -8.99 -15.17
CA LEU A 157 10.16 -7.94 -14.15
C LEU A 157 9.47 -8.45 -12.88
N ARG A 158 8.30 -9.09 -13.00
CA ARG A 158 7.60 -9.69 -11.84
C ARG A 158 8.42 -10.78 -11.16
N THR A 159 9.17 -11.60 -11.92
CA THR A 159 10.06 -12.61 -11.32
C THR A 159 11.25 -11.99 -10.59
N LEU A 160 11.80 -10.89 -11.11
CA LEU A 160 12.90 -10.15 -10.49
C LEU A 160 12.44 -9.45 -9.21
N GLU A 161 11.26 -8.83 -9.21
CA GLU A 161 10.62 -8.26 -8.02
C GLU A 161 10.41 -9.33 -6.94
N ASN A 162 9.82 -10.47 -7.29
CA ASN A 162 9.64 -11.58 -6.35
C ASN A 162 10.98 -12.10 -5.80
N ARG A 163 12.04 -12.11 -6.62
CA ARG A 163 13.38 -12.54 -6.18
C ARG A 163 14.01 -11.50 -5.25
N LEU A 164 13.79 -10.21 -5.51
CA LEU A 164 14.24 -9.11 -4.69
C LEU A 164 13.55 -9.14 -3.32
N GLU A 165 12.22 -9.26 -3.28
CA GLU A 165 11.47 -9.38 -2.02
C GLU A 165 11.94 -10.59 -1.20
N LYS A 166 12.13 -11.76 -1.84
CA LYS A 166 12.70 -12.94 -1.16
C LYS A 166 14.09 -12.67 -0.60
N SER A 167 14.93 -11.93 -1.30
CA SER A 167 16.26 -11.55 -0.79
C SER A 167 16.15 -10.58 0.38
N GLN A 168 15.24 -9.62 0.32
CA GLN A 168 15.00 -8.66 1.40
C GLN A 168 14.48 -9.35 2.65
N LEU A 169 13.52 -10.27 2.53
CA LEU A 169 13.03 -11.08 3.65
C LEU A 169 14.17 -11.88 4.29
N LYS A 170 15.02 -12.55 3.48
CA LYS A 170 16.21 -13.25 4.00
C LYS A 170 17.18 -12.32 4.73
N CYS A 171 17.40 -11.11 4.22
CA CYS A 171 18.24 -10.11 4.90
C CYS A 171 17.62 -9.65 6.22
N GLN A 172 16.31 -9.44 6.27
CA GLN A 172 15.61 -9.07 7.50
C GLN A 172 15.67 -10.21 8.55
N GLU A 173 15.45 -11.45 8.12
CA GLU A 173 15.61 -12.64 8.97
C GLU A 173 17.05 -12.78 9.47
N ALA A 174 18.04 -12.63 8.61
CA ALA A 174 19.45 -12.66 9.00
C ALA A 174 19.81 -11.55 10.00
N ASN A 175 19.28 -10.35 9.80
CA ASN A 175 19.45 -9.23 10.75
C ASN A 175 18.80 -9.54 12.09
N HIS A 176 17.57 -10.09 12.09
CA HIS A 176 16.88 -10.49 13.31
C HIS A 176 17.67 -11.57 14.07
N ILE A 177 18.12 -12.61 13.38
CA ILE A 177 18.97 -13.66 13.95
C ILE A 177 20.26 -13.07 14.52
N THR A 178 20.90 -12.14 13.79
CA THR A 178 22.11 -11.46 14.26
C THR A 178 21.86 -10.65 15.53
N GLN A 179 20.75 -9.91 15.60
CA GLN A 179 20.37 -9.16 16.81
C GLN A 179 20.17 -10.08 18.00
N VAL A 180 19.48 -11.22 17.82
CA VAL A 180 19.30 -12.22 18.87
C VAL A 180 20.66 -12.78 19.33
N TYR A 181 21.56 -13.12 18.42
CA TYR A 181 22.91 -13.57 18.80
C TYR A 181 23.73 -12.49 19.51
N GLN A 182 23.57 -11.22 19.13
CA GLN A 182 24.22 -10.10 19.83
C GLN A 182 23.68 -9.94 21.25
N GLN A 183 22.36 -10.05 21.44
CA GLN A 183 21.73 -10.02 22.77
C GLN A 183 22.16 -11.21 23.63
N LEU A 184 22.22 -12.41 23.05
CA LEU A 184 22.73 -13.59 23.74
C LEU A 184 24.19 -13.41 24.14
N LYS A 185 25.01 -12.83 23.25
CA LYS A 185 26.40 -12.52 23.54
C LYS A 185 26.52 -11.50 24.68
N SER A 186 25.74 -10.42 24.68
CA SER A 186 25.80 -9.44 25.77
C SER A 186 25.38 -10.05 27.10
N HIS A 187 24.33 -10.87 27.12
CA HIS A 187 23.90 -11.60 28.32
C HIS A 187 25.00 -12.52 28.85
N LEU A 188 25.62 -13.33 27.99
CA LEU A 188 26.72 -14.21 28.38
C LEU A 188 27.95 -13.43 28.86
N GLN A 189 28.21 -12.25 28.29
CA GLN A 189 29.27 -11.36 28.77
C GLN A 189 28.95 -10.81 30.16
N GLU A 190 27.72 -10.37 30.41
CA GLU A 190 27.26 -9.93 31.74
C GLU A 190 27.37 -11.07 32.77
N GLU A 191 26.90 -12.27 32.44
CA GLU A 191 27.04 -13.45 33.31
C GLU A 191 28.51 -13.77 33.59
N SER A 192 29.37 -13.70 32.58
CA SER A 192 30.81 -13.96 32.75
C SER A 192 31.47 -13.03 33.76
N LEU A 193 31.02 -11.78 33.85
CA LEU A 193 31.50 -10.81 34.83
C LEU A 193 31.03 -11.15 36.26
N THR A 194 29.89 -11.84 36.41
CA THR A 194 29.37 -12.22 37.74
C THR A 194 30.04 -13.46 38.32
N PHE A 195 30.56 -14.36 37.49
CA PHE A 195 31.17 -15.61 37.98
C PHE A 195 32.37 -15.37 38.88
N GLN A 196 33.22 -14.37 38.59
CA GLN A 196 34.37 -14.07 39.45
C GLN A 196 33.92 -13.64 40.86
N ASN A 197 32.93 -12.75 40.96
CA ASN A 197 32.40 -12.31 42.25
C ASN A 197 31.78 -13.48 43.04
N GLN A 198 31.10 -14.40 42.35
CA GLN A 198 30.55 -15.60 42.98
C GLN A 198 31.68 -16.53 43.47
N LEU A 199 32.72 -16.75 42.67
CA LEU A 199 33.91 -17.51 43.07
C LEU A 199 34.59 -16.88 44.28
N ASP A 200 34.85 -15.57 44.25
CA ASP A 200 35.48 -14.84 45.36
C ASP A 200 34.64 -14.96 46.64
N SER A 201 33.31 -14.87 46.55
CA SER A 201 32.41 -15.04 47.69
C SER A 201 32.49 -16.46 48.29
N MET A 202 32.49 -17.49 47.44
CA MET A 202 32.65 -18.89 47.85
C MET A 202 34.04 -19.15 48.45
N GLU A 203 35.10 -18.54 47.91
CA GLU A 203 36.44 -18.63 48.46
C GLU A 203 36.52 -18.03 49.87
N VAL A 204 35.91 -16.86 50.08
CA VAL A 204 35.83 -16.21 51.39
C VAL A 204 35.07 -17.09 52.39
N GLU A 205 33.94 -17.68 51.99
CA GLU A 205 33.18 -18.61 52.84
C GLU A 205 33.99 -19.87 53.20
N ILE A 206 34.70 -20.46 52.25
CA ILE A 206 35.59 -21.61 52.49
C ILE A 206 36.71 -21.23 53.47
N LEU A 207 37.31 -20.05 53.33
CA LEU A 207 38.34 -19.58 54.25
C LEU A 207 37.79 -19.37 55.67
N ARG A 208 36.60 -18.78 55.80
CA ARG A 208 35.90 -18.63 57.09
C ARG A 208 35.65 -19.99 57.73
N HIS A 209 35.08 -20.94 56.99
CA HIS A 209 34.82 -22.29 57.52
C HIS A 209 36.10 -23.06 57.87
N ARG A 210 37.19 -22.87 57.12
CA ARG A 210 38.50 -23.42 57.48
C ARG A 210 39.02 -22.83 58.79
N GLN A 211 38.80 -21.54 59.04
CA GLN A 211 39.17 -20.92 60.30
C GLN A 211 38.30 -21.42 61.45
N GLU A 212 36.99 -21.44 61.30
CA GLU A 212 36.04 -22.01 62.29
C GLU A 212 36.40 -23.46 62.64
N LEU A 213 36.79 -24.29 61.65
CA LEU A 213 37.25 -25.66 61.89
C LEU A 213 38.57 -25.73 62.67
N LYS A 214 39.50 -24.78 62.46
CA LYS A 214 40.74 -24.72 63.25
C LYS A 214 40.43 -24.35 64.70
N ASP A 215 39.59 -23.34 64.90
CA ASP A 215 39.20 -22.87 66.24
C ASP A 215 38.45 -23.97 67.00
N LEU A 216 37.53 -24.68 66.33
CA LEU A 216 36.81 -25.81 66.93
C LEU A 216 37.75 -26.98 67.27
N LYS A 217 38.77 -27.24 66.46
CA LYS A 217 39.80 -28.24 66.79
C LYS A 217 40.63 -27.82 67.99
N ALA A 218 41.03 -26.55 68.08
CA ALA A 218 41.75 -26.01 69.24
C ALA A 218 40.92 -26.17 70.52
N MET A 219 39.64 -25.76 70.48
CA MET A 219 38.70 -25.95 71.59
C MET A 219 38.54 -27.43 71.97
N LYS A 220 38.49 -28.34 70.99
CA LYS A 220 38.46 -29.78 71.27
C LYS A 220 39.73 -30.25 71.99
N TYR A 221 40.92 -29.81 71.56
CA TYR A 221 42.17 -30.19 72.22
C TYR A 221 42.25 -29.64 73.64
N GLU A 222 41.83 -28.40 73.86
CA GLU A 222 41.73 -27.80 75.20
C GLU A 222 40.75 -28.58 76.07
N ALA A 223 39.54 -28.88 75.57
CA ALA A 223 38.56 -29.68 76.30
C ALA A 223 39.10 -31.09 76.64
N GLN A 224 39.84 -31.73 75.72
CA GLN A 224 40.52 -33.00 75.99
C GLN A 224 41.58 -32.87 77.07
N LEU A 225 42.40 -31.81 77.04
CA LEU A 225 43.40 -31.55 78.07
C LEU A 225 42.73 -31.32 79.44
N TYR A 226 41.63 -30.56 79.51
CA TYR A 226 40.85 -30.38 80.73
C TYR A 226 40.26 -31.70 81.25
N CYS A 227 39.75 -32.56 80.36
CA CYS A 227 39.30 -33.88 80.76
C CYS A 227 40.43 -34.76 81.32
N GLU A 228 41.59 -34.79 80.68
CA GLU A 228 42.73 -35.59 81.16
C GLU A 228 43.30 -35.04 82.48
N THR A 229 43.45 -33.71 82.60
CA THR A 229 43.87 -33.08 83.87
C THR A 229 42.89 -33.40 84.99
N ALA A 230 41.58 -33.23 84.78
CA ALA A 230 40.57 -33.59 85.76
C ALA A 230 40.59 -35.10 86.12
N LYS A 231 40.83 -36.00 85.17
CA LYS A 231 41.02 -37.43 85.45
C LYS A 231 42.26 -37.70 86.29
N THR A 232 43.38 -37.04 85.99
CA THR A 232 44.62 -37.21 86.78
C THR A 232 44.48 -36.65 88.18
N GLU A 233 43.80 -35.51 88.35
CA GLU A 233 43.49 -34.93 89.66
C GLU A 233 42.57 -35.85 90.46
N LEU A 234 41.53 -36.40 89.82
CA LEU A 234 40.64 -37.38 90.44
C LEU A 234 41.40 -38.63 90.89
N GLN A 235 42.26 -39.20 90.04
CA GLN A 235 43.10 -40.35 90.40
C GLN A 235 44.02 -40.03 91.58
N HIS A 236 44.65 -38.84 91.59
CA HIS A 236 45.49 -38.41 92.71
C HIS A 236 44.69 -38.27 94.02
N GLN A 237 43.50 -37.70 93.95
CA GLN A 237 42.58 -37.60 95.09
C GLN A 237 42.10 -38.98 95.57
N GLU A 238 41.78 -39.90 94.67
CA GLU A 238 41.43 -41.27 95.02
C GLU A 238 42.59 -42.02 95.71
N GLU A 239 43.81 -41.88 95.20
CA GLU A 239 45.01 -42.47 95.80
C GLU A 239 45.34 -41.88 97.18
N THR A 240 45.17 -40.57 97.36
CA THR A 240 45.38 -39.90 98.66
C THR A 240 44.34 -40.38 99.67
N VAL A 241 43.06 -40.41 99.30
CA VAL A 241 41.98 -40.96 100.14
C VAL A 241 42.23 -42.43 100.49
N TYR A 242 42.68 -43.24 99.54
CA TYR A 242 43.03 -44.64 99.78
C TYR A 242 44.22 -44.77 100.75
N ARG A 243 45.27 -43.96 100.58
CA ARG A 243 46.44 -43.93 101.47
C ARG A 243 46.05 -43.52 102.89
N GLU A 244 45.26 -42.45 103.04
CA GLU A 244 44.73 -42.01 104.33
C GLU A 244 43.87 -43.09 104.98
N ARG A 245 42.97 -43.72 104.23
CA ARG A 245 42.15 -44.83 104.74
C ARG A 245 43.01 -45.97 105.26
N LYS A 246 44.05 -46.37 104.50
CA LYS A 246 44.99 -47.43 104.92
C LYS A 246 45.83 -47.03 106.13
N GLN A 247 46.17 -45.75 106.28
CA GLN A 247 46.83 -45.23 107.49
C GLN A 247 45.89 -45.24 108.69
N ARG A 248 44.64 -44.77 108.53
CA ARG A 248 43.60 -44.81 109.56
C ARG A 248 43.30 -46.25 109.99
N GLU A 249 43.20 -47.19 109.05
CA GLU A 249 43.02 -48.63 109.35
C GLU A 249 44.21 -49.21 110.10
N ARG A 250 45.45 -48.83 109.76
CA ARG A 250 46.65 -49.21 110.51
C ARG A 250 46.61 -48.69 111.94
N ILE A 251 46.37 -47.39 112.13
CA ILE A 251 46.25 -46.75 113.45
C ILE A 251 45.13 -47.38 114.28
N LEU A 252 43.95 -47.60 113.69
CA LEU A 252 42.84 -48.30 114.34
C LEU A 252 43.21 -49.73 114.73
N SER A 253 43.97 -50.46 113.90
CA SER A 253 44.45 -51.80 114.23
C SER A 253 45.45 -51.80 115.38
N GLU A 254 46.34 -50.80 115.44
CA GLU A 254 47.30 -50.61 116.54
C GLU A 254 46.56 -50.29 117.85
N TYR A 255 45.60 -49.36 117.83
CA TYR A 255 44.75 -49.09 119.00
C TYR A 255 43.92 -50.31 119.41
N ARG A 256 43.37 -51.09 118.48
CA ARG A 256 42.66 -52.34 118.80
C ARG A 256 43.59 -53.32 119.51
N LYS A 257 44.83 -53.50 119.03
CA LYS A 257 45.83 -54.35 119.70
C LYS A 257 46.17 -53.83 121.10
N LEU A 258 46.41 -52.53 121.27
CA LEU A 258 46.68 -51.94 122.59
C LEU A 258 45.49 -52.11 123.55
N VAL A 259 44.26 -51.97 123.06
CA VAL A 259 43.04 -52.21 123.83
C VAL A 259 42.90 -53.69 124.17
N GLU A 260 43.16 -54.61 123.24
CA GLU A 260 43.18 -56.06 123.50
C GLU A 260 44.27 -56.45 124.50
N GLU A 261 45.47 -55.87 124.41
CA GLU A 261 46.56 -56.07 125.37
C GLU A 261 46.20 -55.53 126.75
N ARG A 262 45.63 -54.32 126.84
CA ARG A 262 45.11 -53.78 128.11
C ARG A 262 43.96 -54.63 128.64
N LYS A 263 43.03 -55.08 127.80
CA LYS A 263 41.95 -56.00 128.20
C LYS A 263 42.52 -57.33 128.68
N ALA A 264 43.55 -57.88 128.04
CA ALA A 264 44.19 -59.11 128.50
C ALA A 264 44.98 -58.90 129.82
N GLN A 265 45.55 -57.72 130.03
CA GLN A 265 46.15 -57.34 131.33
C GLN A 265 45.11 -57.15 132.41
N VAL A 266 44.00 -56.46 132.11
CA VAL A 266 42.85 -56.31 133.01
C VAL A 266 42.22 -57.66 133.26
N GLU A 267 42.04 -58.54 132.28
CA GLU A 267 41.53 -59.90 132.46
C GLU A 267 42.50 -60.75 133.29
N ARG A 268 43.83 -60.59 133.13
CA ARG A 268 44.83 -61.20 134.02
C ARG A 268 44.78 -60.62 135.43
N GLN A 269 44.45 -59.35 135.58
CA GLN A 269 44.28 -58.67 136.86
C GLN A 269 42.92 -58.99 137.50
N GLU A 270 41.84 -59.13 136.74
CA GLU A 270 40.48 -59.51 137.15
C GLU A 270 40.45 -60.99 137.52
N ARG A 271 41.17 -61.87 136.80
CA ARG A 271 41.43 -63.25 137.27
C ARG A 271 42.24 -63.30 138.57
N ARG A 272 42.94 -62.22 138.96
CA ARG A 272 43.63 -62.07 140.26
C ARG A 272 42.82 -61.26 141.29
N LEU A 273 41.87 -60.43 140.89
CA LEU A 273 41.12 -59.47 141.70
C LEU A 273 39.63 -59.83 141.86
N PHE A 274 39.14 -60.92 141.25
CA PHE A 274 37.85 -61.52 141.59
C PHE A 274 37.84 -62.17 143.00
N ARG A 275 38.98 -62.10 143.71
CA ARG A 275 39.06 -62.23 145.15
C ARG A 275 39.55 -60.88 145.70
N THR A 276 38.72 -60.23 146.51
CA THR A 276 39.01 -59.17 147.50
C THR A 276 38.51 -57.73 147.18
N SER A 277 37.43 -57.36 147.91
CA SER A 277 37.03 -56.02 148.42
C SER A 277 36.55 -54.95 147.43
N LEU A 278 35.32 -54.40 147.49
CA LEU A 278 34.60 -53.60 148.53
C LEU A 278 35.21 -52.21 148.84
N LYS A 279 34.47 -51.16 148.40
CA LYS A 279 34.16 -49.81 149.01
C LYS A 279 35.35 -48.84 149.25
N THR A 280 35.29 -47.51 149.08
CA THR A 280 34.26 -46.45 149.36
C THR A 280 34.79 -45.05 148.94
N ASP A 281 33.86 -44.09 148.66
CA ASP A 281 33.81 -42.63 149.02
C ASP A 281 34.99 -41.65 148.79
N GLU A 282 34.86 -40.32 148.61
CA GLU A 282 33.79 -39.30 148.45
C GLU A 282 34.49 -37.92 148.21
N LEU A 283 33.81 -36.98 147.52
CA LEU A 283 33.77 -35.48 147.66
C LEU A 283 35.09 -34.65 147.64
N ILE A 284 35.21 -33.41 147.10
CA ILE A 284 34.59 -32.12 147.49
C ILE A 284 34.88 -31.04 146.41
N THR A 285 33.95 -30.08 146.31
CA THR A 285 33.86 -28.80 145.57
C THR A 285 34.82 -27.67 146.02
N ALA A 286 35.16 -26.73 145.11
CA ALA A 286 35.28 -25.28 145.38
C ALA A 286 35.62 -24.45 144.10
N GLU A 287 34.75 -23.50 143.75
CA GLU A 287 35.04 -22.25 142.99
C GLU A 287 35.87 -21.27 143.90
N PRO A 288 36.34 -20.02 143.55
CA PRO A 288 35.89 -19.08 142.49
C PRO A 288 36.96 -18.11 141.91
N SER A 289 36.48 -17.08 141.17
CA SER A 289 36.94 -15.66 141.16
C SER A 289 37.71 -15.06 139.96
N THR A 290 36.96 -14.28 139.18
CA THR A 290 37.15 -12.85 138.78
C THR A 290 38.51 -12.15 138.87
N THR A 291 38.96 -11.54 137.77
CA THR A 291 39.61 -10.20 137.61
C THR A 291 40.01 -10.08 136.12
N GLY A 292 40.05 -8.96 135.39
CA GLY A 292 39.86 -7.54 135.60
C GLY A 292 40.26 -6.91 134.24
N ILE A 293 39.38 -6.09 133.67
CA ILE A 293 39.49 -5.54 132.31
C ILE A 293 40.63 -4.50 132.23
N GLY A 294 41.50 -4.63 131.24
CA GLY A 294 42.34 -3.55 130.72
C GLY A 294 41.83 -3.13 129.33
N GLU A 295 41.56 -1.85 129.14
CA GLU A 295 40.94 -1.30 127.91
C GLU A 295 41.79 -1.47 126.63
N GLU A 296 43.08 -1.81 126.75
CA GLU A 296 43.93 -2.17 125.61
C GLU A 296 43.70 -3.62 125.13
N GLU A 297 43.35 -4.55 126.01
CA GLU A 297 43.06 -5.94 125.63
C GLU A 297 41.73 -6.07 124.88
N ILE A 298 40.72 -5.25 125.18
CA ILE A 298 39.43 -5.29 124.47
C ILE A 298 39.59 -4.88 123.00
N ILE A 299 40.42 -3.87 122.73
CA ILE A 299 40.68 -3.40 121.36
C ILE A 299 41.49 -4.47 120.59
N ILE A 300 42.51 -5.06 121.23
CA ILE A 300 43.30 -6.14 120.63
C ILE A 300 42.46 -7.40 120.42
N THR A 301 41.57 -7.78 121.35
CA THR A 301 40.65 -8.91 121.16
C THR A 301 39.61 -8.62 120.09
N ASN A 302 39.10 -7.38 119.99
CA ASN A 302 38.17 -7.00 118.93
C ASN A 302 38.83 -7.02 117.55
N PHE A 303 40.06 -6.51 117.40
CA PHE A 303 40.79 -6.62 116.14
C PHE A 303 41.12 -8.08 115.83
N LYS A 304 41.53 -8.87 116.81
CA LYS A 304 41.83 -10.30 116.64
C LYS A 304 40.57 -11.10 116.25
N GLU A 305 39.41 -10.80 116.84
CA GLU A 305 38.13 -11.36 116.42
C GLU A 305 37.71 -10.91 115.02
N ALA A 306 37.87 -9.63 114.67
CA ALA A 306 37.56 -9.13 113.35
C ALA A 306 38.44 -9.78 112.27
N PHE A 307 39.74 -9.94 112.55
CA PHE A 307 40.67 -10.65 111.68
C PHE A 307 40.38 -12.14 111.60
N GLN A 308 39.95 -12.77 112.70
CA GLN A 308 39.53 -14.18 112.70
C GLN A 308 38.25 -14.37 111.86
N ARG A 309 37.28 -13.45 111.94
CA ARG A 309 36.09 -13.46 111.07
C ARG A 309 36.43 -13.27 109.61
N ILE A 310 37.38 -12.37 109.28
CA ILE A 310 37.86 -12.19 107.90
C ILE A 310 38.54 -13.48 107.43
N LYS A 311 39.41 -14.07 108.26
CA LYS A 311 40.12 -15.31 107.98
C LYS A 311 39.17 -16.48 107.72
N GLU A 312 38.11 -16.60 108.51
CA GLU A 312 37.04 -17.60 108.35
C GLU A 312 36.17 -17.34 107.12
N ALA A 313 35.85 -16.08 106.81
CA ALA A 313 35.06 -15.70 105.63
C ALA A 313 35.84 -15.87 104.32
N THR A 314 37.16 -15.64 104.32
CA THR A 314 38.05 -15.85 103.17
C THR A 314 38.58 -17.29 103.10
N GLY A 315 38.46 -18.09 104.16
CA GLY A 315 38.88 -19.49 104.22
C GLY A 315 40.40 -19.72 104.23
N VAL A 316 41.19 -18.73 104.67
CA VAL A 316 42.65 -18.69 104.49
C VAL A 316 43.38 -18.95 105.81
N SER A 317 44.54 -19.63 105.80
CA SER A 317 45.24 -20.02 107.05
C SER A 317 46.29 -19.01 107.53
N ASP A 318 46.80 -18.13 106.65
CA ASP A 318 47.80 -17.12 106.98
C ASP A 318 47.33 -15.69 106.66
N THR A 319 47.74 -14.75 107.51
CA THR A 319 47.37 -13.33 107.43
C THR A 319 47.92 -12.63 106.19
N GLN A 320 49.09 -13.05 105.68
CA GLN A 320 49.67 -12.49 104.46
C GLN A 320 48.93 -12.97 103.21
N GLU A 321 48.43 -14.21 103.22
CA GLU A 321 47.65 -14.78 102.12
C GLU A 321 46.27 -14.11 101.97
N VAL A 322 45.66 -13.65 103.09
CA VAL A 322 44.44 -12.82 103.04
C VAL A 322 44.68 -11.52 102.28
N VAL A 323 45.80 -10.83 102.55
CA VAL A 323 46.15 -9.58 101.87
C VAL A 323 46.38 -9.82 100.38
N GLN A 324 47.11 -10.89 100.03
CA GLN A 324 47.41 -11.20 98.64
C GLN A 324 46.15 -11.55 97.83
N ARG A 325 45.23 -12.35 98.40
CA ARG A 325 43.93 -12.63 97.78
C ARG A 325 43.08 -11.38 97.61
N PHE A 326 43.16 -10.43 98.55
CA PHE A 326 42.45 -9.15 98.44
C PHE A 326 42.99 -8.29 97.30
N MET A 327 44.32 -8.24 97.13
CA MET A 327 44.97 -7.54 96.01
C MET A 327 44.61 -8.20 94.66
N ASP A 328 44.68 -9.53 94.57
CA ASP A 328 44.29 -10.28 93.36
C ASP A 328 42.78 -10.10 93.06
N GLN A 329 41.95 -10.00 94.11
CA GLN A 329 40.52 -9.74 93.98
C GLN A 329 40.22 -8.31 93.51
N GLU A 330 41.01 -7.33 93.94
CA GLU A 330 40.92 -5.95 93.44
C GLU A 330 41.31 -5.89 91.96
N GLU A 331 42.41 -6.56 91.56
CA GLU A 331 42.84 -6.61 90.16
C GLU A 331 41.81 -7.32 89.26
N THR A 332 41.27 -8.45 89.69
CA THR A 332 40.20 -9.15 88.95
C THR A 332 38.90 -8.34 88.91
N GLN A 333 38.58 -7.57 89.95
CA GLN A 333 37.44 -6.66 89.95
C GLN A 333 37.61 -5.53 88.93
N ILE A 334 38.81 -4.95 88.83
CA ILE A 334 39.13 -3.93 87.82
C ILE A 334 39.01 -4.51 86.41
N GLN A 335 39.60 -5.68 86.15
CA GLN A 335 39.51 -6.34 84.85
C GLN A 335 38.07 -6.70 84.46
N LEU A 336 37.25 -7.17 85.41
CA LEU A 336 35.82 -7.43 85.16
C LEU A 336 35.02 -6.15 84.92
N ALA A 337 35.36 -5.06 85.61
CA ALA A 337 34.75 -3.76 85.39
C ALA A 337 35.09 -3.18 84.00
N GLU A 338 36.34 -3.33 83.56
CA GLU A 338 36.78 -2.99 82.21
C GLU A 338 36.05 -3.82 81.16
N MET A 339 36.03 -5.15 81.31
CA MET A 339 35.32 -6.05 80.39
C MET A 339 33.81 -5.77 80.33
N LYS A 340 33.21 -5.40 81.46
CA LYS A 340 31.80 -4.95 81.53
C LYS A 340 31.61 -3.66 80.75
N SER A 341 32.48 -2.66 80.96
CA SER A 341 32.44 -1.38 80.24
C SER A 341 32.61 -1.57 78.73
N GLU A 342 33.55 -2.41 78.31
CA GLU A 342 33.75 -2.75 76.89
C GLU A 342 32.52 -3.46 76.29
N SER A 343 31.95 -4.42 77.02
CA SER A 343 30.73 -5.11 76.61
C SER A 343 29.54 -4.17 76.49
N GLU A 344 29.39 -3.21 77.42
CA GLU A 344 28.36 -2.19 77.38
C GLU A 344 28.54 -1.24 76.19
N MET A 345 29.79 -0.84 75.87
CA MET A 345 30.08 -0.04 74.67
C MET A 345 29.75 -0.78 73.37
N ILE A 346 30.15 -2.05 73.26
CA ILE A 346 29.84 -2.89 72.09
C ILE A 346 28.32 -3.06 71.94
N LEU A 347 27.61 -3.29 73.04
CA LEU A 347 26.16 -3.44 73.05
C LEU A 347 25.44 -2.14 72.65
N ALA A 348 25.95 -0.98 73.09
CA ALA A 348 25.44 0.32 72.66
C ALA A 348 25.66 0.55 71.15
N ARG A 349 26.86 0.22 70.65
CA ARG A 349 27.18 0.31 69.21
C ARG A 349 26.28 -0.59 68.37
N LEU A 350 26.10 -1.85 68.77
CA LEU A 350 25.24 -2.80 68.05
C LEU A 350 23.75 -2.38 68.08
N LYS A 351 23.28 -1.79 69.19
CA LYS A 351 21.93 -1.20 69.25
C LYS A 351 21.78 -0.04 68.27
N GLU A 352 22.80 0.79 68.14
CA GLU A 352 22.81 1.90 67.21
C GLU A 352 22.82 1.46 65.75
N GLU A 353 23.69 0.50 65.41
CA GLU A 353 23.73 -0.11 64.08
C GLU A 353 22.40 -0.77 63.73
N LYS A 354 21.79 -1.51 64.67
CA LYS A 354 20.44 -2.08 64.49
C LYS A 354 19.39 -1.02 64.22
N ARG A 355 19.45 0.12 64.93
CA ARG A 355 18.50 1.23 64.75
C ARG A 355 18.64 1.86 63.36
N LYS A 356 19.86 2.13 62.92
CA LYS A 356 20.15 2.65 61.57
C LYS A 356 19.67 1.71 60.48
N LEU A 357 19.99 0.40 60.60
CA LEU A 357 19.54 -0.60 59.64
C LEU A 357 18.01 -0.70 59.57
N LEU A 358 17.32 -0.54 60.70
CA LEU A 358 15.86 -0.55 60.74
C LEU A 358 15.25 0.69 60.06
N GLU A 359 15.86 1.86 60.23
CA GLU A 359 15.45 3.09 59.54
C GLU A 359 15.66 2.98 58.03
N GLU A 360 16.81 2.48 57.59
CA GLU A 360 17.10 2.21 56.17
C GLU A 360 16.10 1.20 55.57
N PHE A 361 15.80 0.13 56.31
CA PHE A 361 14.81 -0.86 55.89
C PHE A 361 13.40 -0.24 55.74
N GLN A 362 12.97 0.59 56.70
CA GLN A 362 11.69 1.27 56.61
C GLN A 362 11.66 2.24 55.43
N GLN A 363 12.71 3.02 55.21
CA GLN A 363 12.82 3.90 54.05
C GLN A 363 12.73 3.10 52.75
N MET A 364 13.43 1.97 52.63
CA MET A 364 13.37 1.13 51.44
C MET A 364 11.98 0.52 51.23
N LYS A 365 11.35 0.02 52.30
CA LYS A 365 10.01 -0.58 52.26
C LYS A 365 8.95 0.42 51.78
N TYR A 366 8.95 1.63 52.33
CA TYR A 366 7.91 2.62 52.02
C TYR A 366 8.23 3.48 50.80
N SER A 367 9.52 3.75 50.50
CA SER A 367 9.90 4.52 49.30
C SER A 367 9.86 3.68 48.02
N GLY A 368 10.09 2.36 48.11
CA GLY A 368 9.99 1.46 46.97
C GLY A 368 8.57 1.41 46.40
N GLU A 369 7.57 1.25 47.27
CA GLU A 369 6.16 1.17 46.88
C GLU A 369 5.62 2.51 46.35
N ALA A 370 6.02 3.63 46.96
CA ALA A 370 5.66 4.97 46.49
C ALA A 370 6.26 5.29 45.10
N LYS A 371 7.52 4.90 44.85
CA LYS A 371 8.16 5.05 43.54
C LYS A 371 7.49 4.18 42.49
N LEU A 372 7.16 2.93 42.81
CA LEU A 372 6.50 2.02 41.87
C LEU A 372 5.09 2.51 41.50
N SER A 373 4.32 2.99 42.48
CA SER A 373 3.00 3.60 42.24
C SER A 373 3.09 4.86 41.37
N ARG A 374 4.10 5.71 41.60
CA ARG A 374 4.35 6.89 40.77
C ARG A 374 4.72 6.50 39.33
N CYS A 375 5.62 5.54 39.14
CA CYS A 375 5.98 5.05 37.81
C CYS A 375 4.78 4.44 37.10
N GLN A 376 3.94 3.65 37.80
CA GLN A 376 2.72 3.07 37.23
C GLN A 376 1.76 4.17 36.74
N ARG A 377 1.53 5.22 37.54
CA ARG A 377 0.70 6.36 37.13
C ARG A 377 1.26 7.10 35.91
N GLN A 378 2.58 7.32 35.87
CA GLN A 378 3.23 7.96 34.73
C GLN A 378 3.10 7.09 33.46
N LEU A 379 3.25 5.77 33.59
CA LEU A 379 3.02 4.85 32.47
C LEU A 379 1.56 4.90 31.99
N ASP A 380 0.59 4.96 32.90
CA ASP A 380 -0.83 5.08 32.54
C ASP A 380 -1.13 6.42 31.85
N GLU A 381 -0.52 7.51 32.30
CA GLU A 381 -0.62 8.84 31.66
C GLU A 381 0.01 8.85 30.26
N PHE A 382 1.18 8.24 30.08
CA PHE A 382 1.81 8.10 28.77
C PHE A 382 0.99 7.21 27.85
N ASN A 383 0.47 6.07 28.34
CA ASN A 383 -0.42 5.20 27.59
C ASN A 383 -1.72 5.91 27.18
N SER A 384 -2.29 6.73 28.06
CA SER A 384 -3.48 7.53 27.75
C SER A 384 -3.18 8.60 26.70
N SER A 385 -2.04 9.27 26.80
CA SER A 385 -1.58 10.27 25.82
C SER A 385 -1.31 9.63 24.46
N LEU A 386 -0.65 8.46 24.43
CA LEU A 386 -0.41 7.68 23.22
C LEU A 386 -1.72 7.31 22.54
N LYS A 387 -2.70 6.77 23.29
CA LYS A 387 -4.03 6.43 22.73
C LYS A 387 -4.76 7.64 22.16
N LYS A 388 -4.61 8.82 22.76
CA LYS A 388 -5.21 10.06 22.24
C LYS A 388 -4.56 10.49 20.93
N GLU A 389 -3.23 10.45 20.85
CA GLU A 389 -2.50 10.79 19.62
C GLU A 389 -2.72 9.76 18.51
N GLU A 390 -2.86 8.47 18.83
CA GLU A 390 -3.25 7.43 17.88
C GLU A 390 -4.63 7.70 17.29
N LYS A 391 -5.63 7.99 18.13
CA LYS A 391 -6.97 8.38 17.66
C LYS A 391 -6.92 9.62 16.77
N ARG A 392 -6.19 10.65 17.18
CA ARG A 392 -6.03 11.88 16.39
C ARG A 392 -5.38 11.62 15.04
N ARG A 393 -4.37 10.74 14.99
CA ARG A 393 -3.72 10.30 13.74
C ARG A 393 -4.71 9.56 12.86
N ASP A 394 -5.51 8.66 13.42
CA ASP A 394 -6.46 7.86 12.65
C ASP A 394 -7.60 8.73 12.10
N GLU A 395 -8.12 9.68 12.88
CA GLU A 395 -9.08 10.69 12.42
C GLU A 395 -8.49 11.57 11.30
N ALA A 396 -7.23 12.01 11.44
CA ALA A 396 -6.55 12.79 10.42
C ALA A 396 -6.34 11.99 9.12
N LYS A 397 -6.01 10.70 9.22
CA LYS A 397 -5.90 9.79 8.07
C LYS A 397 -7.24 9.60 7.37
N GLU A 398 -8.31 9.36 8.12
CA GLU A 398 -9.66 9.22 7.54
C GLU A 398 -10.09 10.51 6.83
N ASN A 399 -9.81 11.67 7.43
CA ASN A 399 -10.08 12.95 6.79
C ASN A 399 -9.25 13.16 5.52
N LEU A 400 -7.97 12.78 5.53
CA LEU A 400 -7.10 12.84 4.35
C LEU A 400 -7.59 11.90 3.24
N GLU A 401 -8.03 10.69 3.56
CA GLU A 401 -8.63 9.77 2.59
C GLU A 401 -9.92 10.32 1.99
N LYS A 402 -10.81 10.90 2.81
CA LYS A 402 -12.03 11.57 2.34
C LYS A 402 -11.69 12.73 1.39
N LEU A 403 -10.74 13.57 1.78
CA LEU A 403 -10.32 14.72 0.97
C LEU A 403 -9.64 14.28 -0.33
N SER A 404 -8.87 13.19 -0.30
CA SER A 404 -8.23 12.62 -1.49
C SER A 404 -9.25 12.05 -2.47
N LYS A 405 -10.26 11.32 -1.97
CA LYS A 405 -11.39 10.83 -2.80
C LYS A 405 -12.18 11.99 -3.40
N LEU A 406 -12.46 13.03 -2.62
CA LEU A 406 -13.11 14.24 -3.12
C LEU A 406 -12.25 14.90 -4.20
N LEU A 407 -10.96 15.09 -3.96
CA LEU A 407 -10.04 15.67 -4.93
C LEU A 407 -10.00 14.85 -6.23
N MET A 408 -9.92 13.52 -6.16
CA MET A 408 -10.01 12.67 -7.34
C MET A 408 -11.33 12.85 -8.10
N SER A 409 -12.46 12.92 -7.40
CA SER A 409 -13.76 13.16 -8.03
C SER A 409 -13.84 14.54 -8.69
N VAL A 410 -13.25 15.57 -8.07
CA VAL A 410 -13.18 16.91 -8.64
C VAL A 410 -12.27 16.93 -9.86
N LYS A 411 -11.10 16.28 -9.82
CA LYS A 411 -10.20 16.16 -10.99
C LYS A 411 -10.92 15.51 -12.17
N ALA A 412 -11.56 14.36 -11.93
CA ALA A 412 -12.34 13.68 -12.97
C ALA A 412 -13.49 14.56 -13.49
N ALA A 413 -14.19 15.30 -12.62
CA ALA A 413 -15.25 16.22 -13.04
C ALA A 413 -14.71 17.38 -13.91
N VAL A 414 -13.54 17.92 -13.58
CA VAL A 414 -12.86 18.97 -14.37
C VAL A 414 -12.40 18.41 -15.72
N GLU A 415 -11.81 17.22 -15.75
CA GLU A 415 -11.45 16.52 -17.01
C GLU A 415 -12.67 16.29 -17.90
N HIS A 416 -13.76 15.74 -17.33
CA HIS A 416 -15.01 15.56 -18.06
C HIS A 416 -15.61 16.87 -18.58
N LEU A 417 -15.49 17.97 -17.82
CA LEU A 417 -15.95 19.28 -18.26
C LEU A 417 -15.08 19.83 -19.40
N ALA A 418 -13.76 19.62 -19.34
CA ALA A 418 -12.85 20.00 -20.41
C ALA A 418 -13.13 19.22 -21.71
N ASP A 419 -13.37 17.91 -21.61
CA ASP A 419 -13.72 17.05 -22.75
C ASP A 419 -15.01 17.55 -23.42
N LYS A 420 -16.03 17.89 -22.63
CA LYS A 420 -17.30 18.44 -23.17
C LYS A 420 -17.11 19.78 -23.89
N LEU A 421 -16.12 20.57 -23.48
CA LEU A 421 -15.81 21.87 -24.07
C LEU A 421 -14.70 21.79 -25.14
N GLU A 422 -14.27 20.59 -25.56
CA GLU A 422 -13.22 20.40 -26.59
C GLU A 422 -13.63 21.03 -27.94
N PHE A 423 -14.93 21.00 -28.26
CA PHE A 423 -15.48 21.51 -29.52
C PHE A 423 -15.45 23.03 -29.65
N ILE A 424 -15.24 23.77 -28.56
CA ILE A 424 -15.13 25.23 -28.55
C ILE A 424 -13.66 25.59 -28.80
N LYS A 425 -13.36 25.95 -30.06
CA LYS A 425 -12.02 26.39 -30.47
C LYS A 425 -11.78 27.83 -30.00
N LEU A 426 -10.86 27.99 -29.05
CA LEU A 426 -10.37 29.30 -28.62
C LEU A 426 -9.61 29.96 -29.79
N PRO A 427 -9.75 31.29 -30.00
CA PRO A 427 -8.91 32.01 -30.94
C PRO A 427 -7.45 31.89 -30.51
N VAL A 428 -6.58 31.54 -31.47
CA VAL A 428 -5.14 31.35 -31.24
C VAL A 428 -4.52 32.70 -30.88
N GLY A 429 -4.38 32.97 -29.60
CA GLY A 429 -3.73 34.16 -29.06
C GLY A 429 -3.66 34.09 -27.55
N GLU A 430 -2.45 33.89 -27.03
CA GLU A 430 -2.07 34.06 -25.61
C GLU A 430 -2.61 33.05 -24.59
N VAL A 431 -2.19 31.79 -24.68
CA VAL A 431 -1.92 31.04 -23.44
C VAL A 431 -0.60 30.32 -23.59
N SER A 432 0.41 30.80 -22.85
CA SER A 432 1.67 30.08 -22.68
C SER A 432 1.38 28.76 -21.98
N THR A 433 1.20 27.70 -22.76
CA THR A 433 1.16 26.33 -22.27
C THR A 433 2.57 25.95 -21.81
N SER A 434 2.95 26.40 -20.61
CA SER A 434 4.04 25.79 -19.88
C SER A 434 3.67 24.32 -19.69
N HIS A 435 4.36 23.43 -20.40
CA HIS A 435 4.23 21.98 -20.31
C HIS A 435 4.47 21.53 -18.86
N ILE A 436 3.40 21.50 -18.09
CA ILE A 436 3.37 20.91 -16.76
C ILE A 436 2.84 19.49 -16.95
N SER A 437 3.62 18.52 -16.46
CA SER A 437 3.32 17.09 -16.55
C SER A 437 1.88 16.80 -16.11
N THR A 438 1.19 15.93 -16.84
CA THR A 438 -0.19 15.47 -16.61
C THR A 438 -0.47 14.89 -15.23
N SER A 439 0.58 14.64 -14.43
CA SER A 439 0.51 14.10 -13.07
C SER A 439 0.54 15.17 -11.97
N SER A 440 0.81 16.43 -12.29
CA SER A 440 0.88 17.53 -11.31
C SER A 440 -0.50 18.14 -11.05
N ASP A 441 -0.80 18.47 -9.78
CA ASP A 441 -2.00 19.25 -9.40
C ASP A 441 -2.12 20.59 -10.16
N GLY A 442 -1.00 21.12 -10.68
CA GLY A 442 -0.99 22.30 -11.54
C GLY A 442 -1.67 22.09 -12.90
N HIS A 443 -1.78 20.86 -13.40
CA HIS A 443 -2.49 20.56 -14.65
C HIS A 443 -3.99 20.83 -14.53
N VAL A 444 -4.58 20.52 -13.37
CA VAL A 444 -6.01 20.71 -13.10
C VAL A 444 -6.37 22.20 -13.03
N LEU A 445 -5.48 23.02 -12.46
CA LEU A 445 -5.66 24.48 -12.40
C LEU A 445 -5.60 25.12 -13.79
N ASN A 446 -4.67 24.68 -14.64
CA ASN A 446 -4.62 25.14 -16.03
C ASN A 446 -5.84 24.69 -16.83
N LEU A 447 -6.34 23.49 -16.55
CA LEU A 447 -7.55 22.96 -17.19
C LEU A 447 -8.78 23.77 -16.77
N LEU A 448 -8.90 24.12 -15.48
CA LEU A 448 -9.94 25.01 -14.96
C LEU A 448 -9.88 26.39 -15.61
N TYR A 449 -8.69 26.98 -15.76
CA TYR A 449 -8.51 28.25 -16.46
C TYR A 449 -8.97 28.17 -17.92
N THR A 450 -8.61 27.09 -18.63
CA THR A 450 -9.03 26.86 -20.01
C THR A 450 -10.55 26.64 -20.13
N ILE A 451 -11.15 25.96 -19.15
CA ILE A 451 -12.60 25.78 -19.05
C ILE A 451 -13.29 27.13 -18.84
N GLU A 452 -12.77 27.97 -17.95
CA GLU A 452 -13.31 29.31 -17.68
C GLU A 452 -13.34 30.17 -18.94
N GLU A 453 -12.23 30.27 -19.68
CA GLU A 453 -12.17 31.03 -20.94
C GLU A 453 -13.16 30.49 -21.99
N LYS A 454 -13.27 29.16 -22.12
CA LYS A 454 -14.21 28.54 -23.06
C LYS A 454 -15.67 28.77 -22.65
N LEU A 455 -15.98 28.74 -21.36
CA LEU A 455 -17.32 29.00 -20.84
C LEU A 455 -17.68 30.49 -21.00
N CYS A 456 -16.76 31.41 -20.78
CA CYS A 456 -16.98 32.84 -21.06
C CYS A 456 -17.30 33.09 -22.53
N GLN A 457 -16.57 32.46 -23.46
CA GLN A 457 -16.89 32.55 -24.90
C GLN A 457 -18.23 31.92 -25.26
N LEU A 458 -18.62 30.83 -24.58
CA LEU A 458 -19.93 30.22 -24.76
C LEU A 458 -21.03 31.17 -24.28
N LEU A 459 -20.83 31.81 -23.12
CA LEU A 459 -21.76 32.81 -22.57
C LEU A 459 -21.90 34.02 -23.49
N GLU A 460 -20.81 34.56 -24.04
CA GLU A 460 -20.86 35.65 -25.03
C GLU A 460 -21.62 35.26 -26.31
N LYS A 461 -21.48 34.00 -26.78
CA LYS A 461 -22.23 33.50 -27.94
C LYS A 461 -23.72 33.29 -27.67
N LEU A 462 -24.07 33.01 -26.42
CA LEU A 462 -25.45 32.85 -25.94
C LEU A 462 -26.07 34.20 -25.57
N GLU A 463 -25.27 35.23 -25.33
CA GLU A 463 -25.73 36.57 -24.98
C GLU A 463 -26.48 37.20 -26.18
N GLY A 464 -27.80 37.35 -26.03
CA GLY A 464 -28.68 37.85 -27.08
C GLY A 464 -29.50 36.78 -27.82
N GLN A 465 -29.37 35.49 -27.47
CA GLN A 465 -30.27 34.43 -27.93
C GLN A 465 -31.37 34.16 -26.89
N ASP A 466 -32.61 33.95 -27.33
CA ASP A 466 -33.70 33.53 -26.44
C ASP A 466 -33.56 32.03 -26.13
N LEU A 467 -33.09 31.74 -24.92
CA LEU A 467 -32.79 30.37 -24.47
C LEU A 467 -34.02 29.46 -24.55
N ASP A 468 -35.23 30.00 -24.35
CA ASP A 468 -36.47 29.22 -24.41
C ASP A 468 -36.84 28.83 -25.86
N GLU A 469 -36.44 29.64 -26.85
CA GLU A 469 -36.67 29.36 -28.27
C GLU A 469 -35.63 28.37 -28.82
N VAL A 470 -34.37 28.48 -28.38
CA VAL A 470 -33.30 27.51 -28.69
C VAL A 470 -33.59 26.15 -28.06
N MET A 471 -34.06 26.10 -26.81
CA MET A 471 -34.47 24.85 -26.16
C MET A 471 -35.63 24.16 -26.89
N LYS A 472 -36.61 24.92 -27.40
CA LYS A 472 -37.68 24.38 -28.25
C LYS A 472 -37.18 23.82 -29.58
N GLN A 473 -36.21 24.48 -30.22
CA GLN A 473 -35.56 23.95 -31.44
C GLN A 473 -34.73 22.69 -31.16
N MET A 474 -34.18 22.55 -29.96
CA MET A 474 -33.49 21.32 -29.54
C MET A 474 -34.45 20.16 -29.25
N GLU A 475 -35.72 20.43 -28.93
CA GLU A 475 -36.79 19.43 -28.78
C GLU A 475 -37.39 18.99 -30.13
N GLU A 476 -37.11 19.71 -31.23
CA GLU A 476 -37.55 19.32 -32.56
C GLU A 476 -36.82 18.05 -33.06
N ILE A 477 -37.59 17.11 -33.59
CA ILE A 477 -37.14 15.77 -34.04
C ILE A 477 -36.01 15.86 -35.09
N GLU A 478 -36.01 16.93 -35.90
CA GLU A 478 -34.99 17.17 -36.93
C GLU A 478 -33.60 17.47 -36.31
N PHE A 479 -33.56 18.15 -35.15
CA PHE A 479 -32.32 18.41 -34.44
C PHE A 479 -31.71 17.11 -33.88
N HIS A 480 -32.53 16.24 -33.28
CA HIS A 480 -32.10 14.91 -32.82
C HIS A 480 -31.56 14.04 -33.95
N THR A 481 -32.20 14.07 -35.13
CA THR A 481 -31.77 13.31 -36.31
C THR A 481 -30.43 13.82 -36.87
N SER A 482 -30.18 15.14 -36.79
CA SER A 482 -28.91 15.75 -37.21
C SER A 482 -27.74 15.44 -36.26
N ILE A 483 -28.01 15.34 -34.96
CA ILE A 483 -27.03 14.95 -33.94
C ILE A 483 -26.74 13.45 -34.03
N GLU A 484 -27.75 12.62 -34.31
CA GLU A 484 -27.62 11.16 -34.50
C GLU A 484 -26.60 10.77 -35.57
N GLY A 485 -26.48 11.56 -36.64
CA GLY A 485 -25.48 11.33 -37.70
C GLY A 485 -24.03 11.61 -37.29
N ASN A 486 -23.80 12.36 -36.20
CA ASN A 486 -22.48 12.84 -35.79
C ASN A 486 -21.95 12.17 -34.50
N LEU A 487 -22.60 11.11 -34.00
CA LEU A 487 -22.13 10.41 -32.80
C LEU A 487 -20.98 9.42 -33.11
N PRO A 488 -19.94 9.34 -32.25
CA PRO A 488 -18.88 8.35 -32.38
C PRO A 488 -19.38 6.91 -32.23
N SER A 489 -18.79 5.98 -32.99
CA SER A 489 -19.21 4.58 -33.11
C SER A 489 -19.09 3.73 -31.83
N TYR A 490 -18.48 4.25 -30.76
CA TYR A 490 -18.33 3.57 -29.47
C TYR A 490 -19.48 3.86 -28.50
N ASN A 491 -20.39 4.78 -28.82
CA ASN A 491 -21.58 5.05 -28.01
C ASN A 491 -22.63 3.96 -28.25
N VAL A 492 -22.61 2.92 -27.41
CA VAL A 492 -23.68 1.91 -27.35
C VAL A 492 -24.88 2.52 -26.63
N ARG A 493 -25.93 2.84 -27.38
CA ARG A 493 -27.20 3.31 -26.81
C ARG A 493 -27.95 2.14 -26.19
N ILE A 494 -28.31 2.26 -24.92
CA ILE A 494 -29.34 1.42 -24.29
C ILE A 494 -30.66 2.11 -24.60
N ASN A 495 -31.49 1.50 -25.46
CA ASN A 495 -32.86 1.94 -25.64
C ASN A 495 -33.64 1.63 -24.36
N LEU A 496 -33.76 2.62 -23.47
CA LEU A 496 -34.77 2.53 -22.43
C LEU A 496 -36.14 2.64 -23.13
N PRO A 497 -37.07 1.70 -22.88
CA PRO A 497 -38.44 1.85 -23.33
C PRO A 497 -38.93 3.20 -22.83
N ILE A 498 -39.29 4.07 -23.77
CA ILE A 498 -40.01 5.29 -23.47
C ILE A 498 -41.28 4.82 -22.75
N THR A 499 -41.33 5.02 -21.45
CA THR A 499 -42.57 4.92 -20.69
C THR A 499 -43.40 6.11 -21.15
N LEU A 500 -44.08 5.91 -22.28
CA LEU A 500 -45.32 6.61 -22.54
C LEU A 500 -46.14 6.40 -21.27
N ASN A 501 -46.41 7.50 -20.57
CA ASN A 501 -47.41 7.58 -19.52
C ASN A 501 -48.75 7.21 -20.17
N VAL A 502 -49.00 5.90 -20.33
CA VAL A 502 -50.30 5.37 -20.61
C VAL A 502 -50.99 5.29 -19.27
N ASP A 503 -52.03 6.09 -19.17
CA ASP A 503 -52.97 6.21 -18.08
C ASP A 503 -53.32 4.82 -17.52
N ILE A 504 -53.18 4.68 -16.21
CA ILE A 504 -53.39 3.45 -15.46
C ILE A 504 -54.89 3.26 -15.32
N TYR A 505 -55.60 2.80 -16.36
CA TYR A 505 -56.91 2.17 -16.26
C TYR A 505 -57.26 1.60 -17.63
N GLU A 506 -57.00 0.32 -17.86
CA GLU A 506 -57.97 -0.62 -18.46
C GLU A 506 -57.38 -2.02 -18.63
N ASP A 507 -58.07 -2.94 -17.97
CA ASP A 507 -58.30 -4.36 -18.23
C ASP A 507 -57.15 -5.37 -18.33
N GLU A 508 -57.28 -6.34 -17.42
CA GLU A 508 -56.67 -7.65 -17.45
C GLU A 508 -57.03 -8.37 -18.75
N GLU A 509 -56.02 -8.68 -19.56
CA GLU A 509 -56.04 -9.92 -20.34
C GLU A 509 -54.72 -10.67 -20.17
N GLU A 510 -54.90 -11.85 -19.58
CA GLU A 510 -53.99 -12.96 -19.44
C GLU A 510 -53.32 -13.30 -20.78
N SER A 511 -52.03 -12.97 -20.91
CA SER A 511 -51.16 -13.55 -21.92
C SER A 511 -49.96 -14.16 -21.21
N GLY A 512 -50.01 -15.49 -21.07
CA GLY A 512 -48.90 -16.28 -20.58
C GLY A 512 -47.79 -16.32 -21.62
N GLU A 513 -46.70 -15.63 -21.33
CA GLU A 513 -45.40 -15.97 -21.89
C GLU A 513 -44.41 -16.22 -20.74
N ASP A 514 -44.01 -17.49 -20.68
CA ASP A 514 -42.94 -18.07 -19.89
C ASP A 514 -41.60 -17.46 -20.31
N ASP A 515 -41.28 -16.29 -19.76
CA ASP A 515 -39.96 -15.69 -19.86
C ASP A 515 -39.23 -15.82 -18.51
N GLY A 516 -38.05 -16.44 -18.57
CA GLY A 516 -37.21 -16.85 -17.44
C GLY A 516 -37.17 -15.86 -16.29
N ASP A 517 -37.83 -16.26 -15.20
CA ASP A 517 -38.16 -15.47 -14.02
C ASP A 517 -36.90 -15.07 -13.22
N VAL A 518 -36.17 -14.06 -13.69
CA VAL A 518 -35.15 -13.38 -12.89
C VAL A 518 -35.87 -12.52 -11.87
N ILE A 519 -36.07 -13.08 -10.67
CA ILE A 519 -36.73 -12.44 -9.55
C ILE A 519 -36.07 -11.08 -9.27
N THR A 520 -36.72 -10.00 -9.72
CA THR A 520 -36.21 -8.65 -9.56
C THR A 520 -36.23 -8.27 -8.08
N ARG A 521 -35.28 -7.47 -7.60
CA ARG A 521 -35.21 -7.00 -6.20
C ARG A 521 -36.55 -6.45 -5.67
N ALA A 522 -37.37 -5.86 -6.55
CA ALA A 522 -38.70 -5.35 -6.22
C ALA A 522 -39.73 -6.46 -5.93
N THR A 523 -39.74 -7.55 -6.70
CA THR A 523 -40.65 -8.70 -6.48
C THR A 523 -40.27 -9.45 -5.21
N LEU A 524 -38.96 -9.61 -4.95
CA LEU A 524 -38.44 -10.22 -3.72
C LEU A 524 -38.75 -9.37 -2.47
N LYS A 525 -38.69 -8.03 -2.59
CA LYS A 525 -39.17 -7.11 -1.55
C LYS A 525 -40.66 -7.23 -1.31
N ARG A 526 -41.47 -7.30 -2.37
CA ARG A 526 -42.94 -7.40 -2.25
C ARG A 526 -43.36 -8.73 -1.61
N GLN A 527 -42.72 -9.84 -1.98
CA GLN A 527 -42.94 -11.15 -1.33
C GLN A 527 -42.51 -11.13 0.14
N SER A 528 -41.34 -10.56 0.47
CA SER A 528 -40.90 -10.50 1.87
C SER A 528 -41.83 -9.63 2.73
N GLN A 529 -42.35 -8.54 2.17
CA GLN A 529 -43.29 -7.66 2.84
C GLN A 529 -44.66 -8.35 3.05
N GLN A 530 -45.14 -9.12 2.07
CA GLN A 530 -46.34 -9.96 2.25
C GLN A 530 -46.16 -11.06 3.31
N ILE A 531 -44.96 -11.65 3.44
CA ILE A 531 -44.65 -12.62 4.50
C ILE A 531 -44.63 -11.94 5.88
N ILE A 532 -44.09 -10.72 5.97
CA ILE A 532 -44.09 -9.93 7.21
C ILE A 532 -45.53 -9.52 7.58
N GLU A 533 -46.33 -9.06 6.63
CA GLU A 533 -47.71 -8.64 6.86
C GLU A 533 -48.63 -9.81 7.21
N SER A 534 -48.44 -10.98 6.59
CA SER A 534 -49.18 -12.20 6.92
C SER A 534 -48.84 -12.71 8.32
N LYS A 535 -47.58 -12.55 8.77
CA LYS A 535 -47.17 -12.86 10.16
C LYS A 535 -47.57 -11.78 11.18
N ASN A 536 -47.71 -10.52 10.75
CA ASN A 536 -48.16 -9.41 11.61
C ASN A 536 -49.69 -9.26 11.70
N LYS A 537 -50.48 -10.08 11.00
CA LYS A 537 -51.91 -10.24 11.31
C LYS A 537 -52.08 -10.90 12.67
N LYS A 538 -52.02 -10.09 13.73
CA LYS A 538 -52.49 -10.45 15.08
C LYS A 538 -53.91 -10.99 14.95
N ARG A 539 -54.10 -12.28 15.25
CA ARG A 539 -55.41 -12.92 15.45
C ARG A 539 -56.26 -12.03 16.37
N THR A 540 -57.20 -11.28 15.81
CA THR A 540 -58.23 -10.60 16.58
C THR A 540 -59.08 -11.65 17.28
N ARG A 541 -58.90 -11.71 18.59
CA ARG A 541 -59.57 -12.61 19.53
C ARG A 541 -61.09 -12.44 19.42
N VAL A 542 -61.80 -13.52 19.09
CA VAL A 542 -63.26 -13.62 19.12
C VAL A 542 -63.77 -13.20 20.50
N LYS A 543 -64.53 -12.10 20.58
CA LYS A 543 -65.27 -11.72 21.79
C LYS A 543 -66.57 -12.54 21.85
N ARG A 544 -66.64 -13.44 22.83
CA ARG A 544 -67.89 -14.08 23.29
C ARG A 544 -68.89 -12.99 23.70
N LYS A 545 -70.05 -12.92 23.04
CA LYS A 545 -71.27 -12.31 23.61
C LYS A 545 -72.02 -13.40 24.37
N LYS A 546 -72.04 -13.30 25.70
CA LYS A 546 -73.09 -13.93 26.54
C LYS A 546 -74.34 -13.06 26.42
N GLY A 547 -75.47 -13.70 26.16
CA GLY A 547 -76.72 -13.07 25.75
C GLY A 547 -77.53 -12.42 26.87
N LYS A 548 -78.72 -11.96 26.49
CA LYS A 548 -79.91 -11.82 27.32
C LYS A 548 -81.17 -11.92 26.44
N LEU A 549 -82.13 -12.63 27.00
CA LEU A 549 -83.54 -12.89 26.62
C LEU A 549 -83.76 -13.84 25.45
#